data_AF-Q82SA5-F1
#
_entry.id   AF-Q82SA5-F1
#
_cell.length_a   1.000
_cell.length_b   1.000
_cell.length_c   1.000
_cell.angle_alpha   90.00
_cell.angle_beta   90.00
_cell.angle_gamma   90.00
#
_symmetry.space_group_name_H-M   'P 1'
#
loop_
_entity.id
_entity.type
_entity.pdbx_description
1 polymer ?
#
loop_
_entity_poly.entity_id
_entity_poly.type
_entity_poly.pdbx_seq_one_letter_code
_entity_poly.pdbx_strand_id
1 'polypeptide(L)'
;MKKILSILSSTFILSLFMLSSVNAQVEDVHLQEAIRQTEAVVLAVDVKTMTQLVQEAERYAVEVKSTHPENEHLQEGLKHLNDVIKESQAGEPAAARKAAIVALSKFNQIERK
;
A
#
# COMPACT_ATOMS: atom_id res chain seq x y z
N MET A 1 -28.72 -16.52 55.54
CA MET A 1 -29.22 -15.47 54.61
C MET A 1 -28.37 -14.22 54.76
N LYS A 2 -28.17 -13.47 53.65
CA LYS A 2 -27.13 -12.44 53.35
C LYS A 2 -25.94 -13.10 52.64
N LYS A 3 -25.93 -13.28 51.30
CA LYS A 3 -25.65 -12.26 50.23
C LYS A 3 -24.51 -11.34 50.68
N ILE A 4 -23.40 -11.26 49.96
CA ILE A 4 -23.12 -10.15 49.04
C ILE A 4 -21.81 -10.41 48.27
N LEU A 5 -21.93 -10.31 46.95
CA LEU A 5 -20.96 -9.90 45.92
C LEU A 5 -19.61 -10.63 45.73
N SER A 6 -19.59 -11.36 44.61
CA SER A 6 -18.51 -11.42 43.62
C SER A 6 -17.63 -10.16 43.60
N ILE A 7 -16.36 -10.30 43.96
CA ILE A 7 -15.30 -9.30 43.70
C ILE A 7 -14.51 -9.80 42.50
N LEU A 8 -15.10 -9.64 41.32
CA LEU A 8 -14.45 -9.74 40.01
C LEU A 8 -14.93 -8.54 39.20
N SER A 9 -14.53 -7.34 39.64
CA SER A 9 -14.76 -6.11 38.89
C SER A 9 -13.90 -4.99 39.49
N SER A 10 -13.32 -4.16 38.60
CA SER A 10 -12.44 -3.02 38.88
C SER A 10 -10.97 -3.40 39.03
N THR A 11 -10.14 -3.30 38.00
CA THR A 11 -9.74 -2.02 37.39
C THR A 11 -9.71 -2.08 35.85
N PHE A 12 -10.78 -1.60 35.20
CA PHE A 12 -10.75 -1.26 33.78
C PHE A 12 -11.54 0.04 33.59
N ILE A 13 -10.98 1.17 34.04
CA ILE A 13 -11.59 2.48 33.82
C ILE A 13 -10.48 3.54 33.73
N LEU A 14 -10.38 4.12 32.52
CA LEU A 14 -10.04 5.53 32.18
C LEU A 14 -8.64 6.03 32.59
N SER A 15 -7.88 6.78 31.81
CA SER A 15 -8.08 7.46 30.54
C SER A 15 -6.80 8.26 30.34
N LEU A 16 -6.19 8.21 29.15
CA LEU A 16 -5.68 9.45 28.60
C LEU A 16 -5.78 9.36 27.09
N PHE A 17 -6.83 10.02 26.60
CA PHE A 17 -6.89 10.57 25.27
C PHE A 17 -5.53 11.17 24.91
N MET A 18 -4.83 10.51 23.98
CA MET A 18 -4.01 11.22 23.01
C MET A 18 -4.71 11.06 21.66
N LEU A 19 -5.78 11.86 21.52
CA LEU A 19 -6.22 12.32 20.22
C LEU A 19 -5.10 13.19 19.64
N SER A 20 -4.34 12.63 18.71
CA SER A 20 -3.50 13.36 17.76
C SER A 20 -2.96 12.31 16.80
N SER A 21 -3.51 12.05 15.63
CA SER A 21 -4.43 12.80 14.80
C SER A 21 -5.05 11.76 13.89
N VAL A 22 -6.35 11.51 14.01
CA VAL A 22 -7.08 10.92 12.87
C VAL A 22 -7.14 12.04 11.85
N ASN A 23 -6.06 12.18 11.07
CA ASN A 23 -6.21 12.76 9.75
C ASN A 23 -7.21 11.82 9.09
N ALA A 24 -8.46 12.26 8.97
CA ALA A 24 -9.41 11.66 8.05
C ALA A 24 -8.86 11.94 6.65
N GLN A 25 -7.77 11.25 6.33
CA GLN A 25 -7.22 11.20 5.01
C GLN A 25 -8.26 10.39 4.25
N VAL A 26 -8.92 11.03 3.30
CA VAL A 26 -9.69 10.30 2.31
C VAL A 26 -8.65 9.40 1.64
N GLU A 27 -8.62 8.15 2.07
CA GLU A 27 -7.72 7.14 1.58
C GLU A 27 -8.02 7.00 0.08
N ASP A 28 -7.04 7.35 -0.76
CA ASP A 28 -7.22 7.20 -2.20
C ASP A 28 -7.25 5.69 -2.48
N VAL A 29 -8.47 5.17 -2.67
CA VAL A 29 -8.73 3.74 -2.93
C VAL A 29 -7.90 3.25 -4.13
N HIS A 30 -7.63 4.11 -5.10
CA HIS A 30 -6.77 3.76 -6.23
C HIS A 30 -5.30 3.67 -5.80
N LEU A 31 -4.81 4.53 -4.91
CA LEU A 31 -3.46 4.41 -4.36
C LEU A 31 -3.28 3.12 -3.56
N GLN A 32 -4.24 2.80 -2.68
CA GLN A 32 -4.20 1.55 -1.91
C GLN A 32 -4.19 0.32 -2.82
N GLU A 33 -5.01 0.33 -3.86
CA GLU A 33 -5.08 -0.78 -4.79
C GLU A 33 -3.80 -0.88 -5.64
N ALA A 34 -3.20 0.25 -6.04
CA ALA A 34 -1.88 0.27 -6.69
C ALA A 34 -0.79 -0.32 -5.76
N ILE A 35 -0.82 0.01 -4.47
CA ILE A 35 0.08 -0.57 -3.45
C ILE A 35 -0.13 -2.07 -3.36
N ARG A 36 -1.37 -2.53 -3.16
CA ARG A 36 -1.73 -3.95 -3.01
C ARG A 36 -1.30 -4.79 -4.21
N GLN A 37 -1.53 -4.29 -5.42
CA GLN A 37 -1.11 -4.98 -6.65
C GLN A 37 0.42 -5.01 -6.78
N THR A 38 1.11 -3.93 -6.40
CA THR A 38 2.58 -3.88 -6.40
C THR A 38 3.17 -4.85 -5.37
N GLU A 39 2.58 -4.98 -4.18
CA GLU A 39 2.96 -6.02 -3.20
C GLU A 39 2.79 -7.42 -3.76
N ALA A 40 1.69 -7.67 -4.49
CA ALA A 40 1.46 -8.95 -5.15
C ALA A 40 2.54 -9.24 -6.22
N VAL A 41 3.02 -8.23 -6.97
CA VAL A 41 4.17 -8.38 -7.88
C VAL A 41 5.42 -8.79 -7.10
N VAL A 42 5.67 -8.18 -5.94
CA VAL A 42 6.81 -8.50 -5.07
C VAL A 42 6.75 -9.93 -4.54
N LEU A 43 5.57 -10.56 -4.49
CA LEU A 43 5.37 -11.93 -4.01
C LEU A 43 5.27 -12.96 -5.15
N ALA A 44 4.89 -12.54 -6.36
CA ALA A 44 4.73 -13.43 -7.51
C ALA A 44 6.03 -14.20 -7.84
N VAL A 45 5.89 -15.46 -8.27
CA VAL A 45 7.03 -16.35 -8.55
C VAL A 45 7.43 -16.32 -10.02
N ASP A 46 6.47 -16.13 -10.92
CA ASP A 46 6.68 -16.15 -12.36
C ASP A 46 6.40 -14.80 -13.03
N VAL A 47 7.09 -14.56 -14.15
CA VAL A 47 7.02 -13.28 -14.88
C VAL A 47 5.67 -13.02 -15.54
N LYS A 48 4.89 -14.07 -15.82
CA LYS A 48 3.56 -13.91 -16.43
C LYS A 48 2.61 -13.29 -15.41
N THR A 49 2.58 -13.82 -14.19
CA THR A 49 1.80 -13.24 -13.10
C THR A 49 2.31 -11.84 -12.72
N MET A 50 3.63 -11.62 -12.68
CA MET A 50 4.18 -10.27 -12.45
C MET A 50 3.69 -9.27 -13.49
N THR A 51 3.66 -9.64 -14.77
CA THR A 51 3.19 -8.77 -15.87
C THR A 51 1.70 -8.42 -15.73
N GLN A 52 0.86 -9.37 -15.32
CA GLN A 52 -0.57 -9.11 -15.12
C GLN A 52 -0.81 -8.17 -13.93
N LEU A 53 -0.15 -8.43 -12.81
CA LEU A 53 -0.30 -7.64 -11.59
C LEU A 53 0.23 -6.21 -11.75
N VAL A 54 1.36 -6.02 -12.45
CA VAL A 54 1.91 -4.67 -12.67
C VAL A 54 1.02 -3.83 -13.59
N GLN A 55 0.38 -4.44 -14.60
CA GLN A 55 -0.57 -3.73 -15.46
C GLN A 55 -1.79 -3.25 -14.68
N GLU A 56 -2.26 -4.07 -13.73
CA GLU A 56 -3.32 -3.70 -12.83
C GLU A 56 -2.88 -2.56 -11.89
N ALA A 57 -1.69 -2.67 -11.29
CA ALA A 57 -1.11 -1.61 -10.46
C ALA A 57 -0.96 -0.29 -11.23
N GLU A 58 -0.49 -0.33 -12.48
CA GLU A 58 -0.33 0.84 -13.35
C GLU A 58 -1.67 1.51 -13.61
N ARG A 59 -2.72 0.74 -13.92
CA ARG A 59 -4.07 1.28 -14.15
C ARG A 59 -4.53 2.11 -12.96
N TYR A 60 -4.38 1.58 -11.74
CA TYR A 60 -4.76 2.30 -10.53
C TYR A 60 -3.86 3.51 -10.26
N ALA A 61 -2.54 3.40 -10.44
CA ALA A 61 -1.62 4.53 -10.26
C ALA A 61 -1.86 5.67 -11.28
N VAL A 62 -2.33 5.36 -12.49
CA VAL A 62 -2.72 6.38 -13.49
C VAL A 62 -3.99 7.12 -13.06
N GLU A 63 -4.96 6.45 -12.44
CA GLU A 63 -6.14 7.13 -11.85
C GLU A 63 -5.71 8.11 -10.75
N VAL A 64 -4.78 7.72 -9.87
CA VAL A 64 -4.19 8.64 -8.87
C VAL A 64 -3.48 9.82 -9.55
N LYS A 65 -2.83 9.60 -10.69
CA LYS A 65 -2.11 10.66 -11.43
C LYS A 65 -3.07 11.66 -12.05
N SER A 66 -4.27 11.23 -12.44
CA SER A 66 -5.29 12.12 -12.98
C SER A 66 -5.77 13.15 -11.94
N THR A 67 -5.75 12.79 -10.65
CA THR A 67 -6.17 13.63 -9.54
C THR A 67 -5.01 14.42 -8.92
N HIS A 68 -3.78 13.85 -8.95
CA HIS A 68 -2.57 14.45 -8.36
C HIS A 68 -1.38 14.42 -9.35
N PRO A 69 -1.44 15.13 -10.49
CA PRO A 69 -0.46 14.99 -11.56
C PRO A 69 0.95 15.46 -11.20
N GLU A 70 1.08 16.39 -10.26
CA GLU A 70 2.34 16.94 -9.77
C GLU A 70 3.03 16.10 -8.68
N ASN A 71 2.45 14.99 -8.24
CA ASN A 71 3.03 14.16 -7.19
C ASN A 71 4.31 13.46 -7.68
N GLU A 72 5.48 13.94 -7.27
CA GLU A 72 6.78 13.42 -7.67
C GLU A 72 6.98 11.94 -7.30
N HIS A 73 6.51 11.52 -6.12
CA HIS A 73 6.60 10.11 -5.71
C HIS A 73 5.74 9.21 -6.60
N LEU A 74 4.58 9.68 -7.04
CA LEU A 74 3.72 8.95 -7.97
C LEU A 74 4.40 8.79 -9.34
N GLN A 75 4.99 9.86 -9.85
CA GLN A 75 5.72 9.83 -11.13
C GLN A 75 6.92 8.88 -11.08
N GLU A 76 7.69 8.90 -9.99
CA GLU A 76 8.80 7.97 -9.78
C GLU A 76 8.31 6.52 -9.63
N GLY A 77 7.21 6.29 -8.90
CA GLY A 77 6.60 4.98 -8.76
C GLY A 77 6.16 4.40 -10.11
N LEU A 78 5.47 5.19 -10.94
CA LEU A 78 5.06 4.82 -12.30
C LEU A 78 6.24 4.50 -13.22
N LYS A 79 7.37 5.23 -13.09
CA LYS A 79 8.60 4.90 -13.82
C LYS A 79 9.10 3.51 -13.45
N HIS A 80 9.10 3.17 -12.16
CA HIS A 80 9.52 1.85 -11.71
C HIS A 80 8.52 0.74 -12.06
N LEU A 81 7.21 1.00 -12.11
CA LEU A 81 6.25 0.04 -12.67
C LEU A 81 6.53 -0.23 -14.16
N ASN A 82 6.92 0.78 -14.94
CA ASN A 82 7.36 0.57 -16.32
C ASN A 82 8.62 -0.31 -16.40
N ASP A 83 9.55 -0.17 -15.46
CA ASP A 83 10.71 -1.06 -15.38
C ASP A 83 10.28 -2.49 -15.02
N VAL A 84 9.33 -2.69 -14.10
CA VAL A 84 8.75 -4.01 -13.82
C VAL A 84 8.20 -4.66 -15.09
N ILE A 85 7.42 -3.92 -15.90
CA ILE A 85 6.86 -4.42 -17.17
C ILE A 85 7.96 -4.85 -18.13
N LYS A 86 8.99 -4.02 -18.31
CA LYS A 86 10.12 -4.32 -19.22
C LYS A 86 10.86 -5.58 -18.78
N GLU A 87 11.22 -5.66 -17.50
CA GLU A 87 11.99 -6.77 -16.96
C GLU A 87 11.17 -8.08 -16.92
N SER A 88 9.87 -8.01 -16.61
CA SER A 88 9.01 -9.19 -16.65
C SER A 88 8.83 -9.72 -18.07
N GLN A 89 8.68 -8.83 -19.07
CA GLN A 89 8.63 -9.21 -20.49
C GLN A 89 9.97 -9.77 -21.00
N ALA A 90 11.10 -9.31 -20.44
CA ALA A 90 12.42 -9.85 -20.73
C ALA A 90 12.69 -11.22 -20.09
N GLY A 91 11.81 -11.70 -19.20
CA GLY A 91 12.02 -12.96 -18.49
C GLY A 91 12.92 -12.83 -17.26
N GLU A 92 13.06 -11.62 -16.71
CA GLU A 92 13.97 -11.28 -15.60
C GLU A 92 13.23 -11.03 -14.28
N PRO A 93 12.71 -12.07 -13.60
CA PRO A 93 11.85 -11.92 -12.41
C PRO A 93 12.56 -11.24 -11.24
N ALA A 94 13.88 -11.40 -11.11
CA ALA A 94 14.64 -10.76 -10.04
C ALA A 94 14.77 -9.24 -10.24
N ALA A 95 14.97 -8.80 -11.48
CA ALA A 95 15.04 -7.38 -11.83
C ALA A 95 13.66 -6.73 -11.69
N ALA A 96 12.62 -7.40 -12.21
CA ALA A 96 11.24 -6.97 -12.03
C ALA A 96 10.88 -6.81 -10.54
N ARG A 97 11.25 -7.76 -9.68
CA ARG A 97 10.98 -7.67 -8.23
C ARG A 97 11.69 -6.49 -7.58
N LYS A 98 12.95 -6.22 -7.94
CA LYS A 98 13.69 -5.06 -7.44
C LYS A 98 12.98 -3.75 -7.83
N ALA A 99 12.57 -3.62 -9.09
CA ALA A 99 11.82 -2.46 -9.55
C ALA A 99 10.48 -2.30 -8.78
N ALA A 100 9.76 -3.40 -8.54
CA ALA A 100 8.51 -3.39 -7.79
C ALA A 100 8.70 -2.94 -6.33
N ILE A 101 9.77 -3.38 -5.65
CA ILE A 101 10.11 -2.92 -4.29
C ILE A 101 10.35 -1.41 -4.27
N VAL A 102 11.02 -0.86 -5.28
CA VAL A 102 11.25 0.59 -5.38
C VAL A 102 9.94 1.32 -5.64
N ALA A 103 9.10 0.84 -6.55
CA ALA A 103 7.77 1.43 -6.81
C ALA A 103 6.90 1.45 -5.55
N LEU A 104 6.84 0.33 -4.83
CA LEU A 104 6.10 0.19 -3.57
C LEU A 104 6.57 1.20 -2.52
N SER A 105 7.89 1.38 -2.38
CA SER A 105 8.46 2.39 -1.48
C SER A 105 8.03 3.81 -1.82
N LYS A 106 7.82 4.13 -3.10
CA LYS A 106 7.34 5.45 -3.53
C LYS A 106 5.85 5.63 -3.24
N PHE A 107 5.01 4.63 -3.50
CA PHE A 107 3.59 4.71 -3.19
C PHE A 107 3.32 4.81 -1.69
N ASN A 108 4.06 4.07 -0.86
CA ASN A 108 3.96 4.16 0.59
C ASN A 108 4.39 5.53 1.15
N GLN A 109 5.19 6.30 0.42
CA GLN A 109 5.51 7.69 0.80
C GLN A 109 4.38 8.67 0.49
N ILE A 110 3.47 8.32 -0.42
CA ILE A 110 2.25 9.09 -0.68
C ILE A 110 1.22 8.77 0.41
N GLU A 111 1.02 7.48 0.70
CA GLU A 111 0.03 7.02 1.68
C GLU A 111 0.30 7.53 3.11
N ARG A 112 1.58 7.75 3.47
CA ARG A 112 1.97 8.20 4.82
C ARG A 112 1.98 9.72 5.01
N LYS A 113 1.76 10.52 3.97
CA LYS A 113 1.77 12.00 4.02
C LYS A 113 0.37 12.52 4.19
#